data_AF-A0AAD1CHZ0-F1
#
_entry.id   AF-A0AAD1CHZ0-F1
#
_cell.length_a   1.000
_cell.length_b   1.000
_cell.length_c   1.000
_cell.angle_alpha   90.00
_cell.angle_beta   90.00
_cell.angle_gamma   90.00
#
_symmetry.space_group_name_H-M   'P 1'
#
loop_
_entity.id
_entity.type
_entity.pdbx_description
1 polymer ?
#
loop_
_entity_poly.entity_id
_entity_poly.type
_entity_poly.pdbx_seq_one_letter_code
_entity_poly.pdbx_strand_id
1 'polypeptide(L)'
;MSDNRSIASHATGHTGLDRFFQISERGSSVRQEVVAGLTTFLAMVYSVIVVPSMLGAAGFNQGAVFIATCLVAAFGSLLMGLWANLPMAIGCAISLTAFTAFSLVLGQGISIPVALGAVFLMGLIFTAITVTGVRKWILSNMPFGIAHGTGIGIGLFLLLIAANGVGLVVKNPHEGLPVAMGDFTSLPVLMSLIGLAAIFGLEKRRVPGGILLVIIAIAISVFGLIFDPKVTFHGFFAMPTFGHEGESLLDG
;
A
#
# COMPACT_ATOMS: atom_id res chain seq x y z
N MET A 1 27.71 2.07 -57.75
CA MET A 1 27.39 3.18 -56.82
C MET A 1 26.16 2.75 -56.02
N SER A 2 26.32 2.10 -54.87
CA SER A 2 26.58 2.71 -53.55
C SER A 2 25.43 3.64 -53.15
N ASP A 3 24.85 3.63 -51.96
CA ASP A 3 25.06 2.95 -50.70
C ASP A 3 23.87 3.44 -49.87
N ASN A 4 23.06 2.57 -49.25
CA ASN A 4 22.31 2.98 -48.06
C ASN A 4 21.86 1.79 -47.21
N ARG A 5 22.78 0.84 -46.98
CA ARG A 5 22.77 0.04 -45.76
C ARG A 5 23.56 0.83 -44.73
N SER A 6 22.92 1.65 -43.90
CA SER A 6 23.39 2.04 -42.55
C SER A 6 22.73 3.33 -42.04
N ILE A 7 21.46 3.24 -41.65
CA ILE A 7 20.97 4.18 -40.62
C ILE A 7 20.77 3.38 -39.34
N ALA A 8 21.89 3.28 -38.64
CA ALA A 8 22.03 3.23 -37.18
C ALA A 8 21.15 2.22 -36.44
N SER A 9 21.70 1.01 -36.31
CA SER A 9 21.74 0.28 -35.04
C SER A 9 21.86 1.28 -33.88
N HIS A 10 20.76 1.49 -33.16
CA HIS A 10 20.76 2.27 -31.93
C HIS A 10 21.53 1.48 -30.87
N ALA A 11 22.79 1.86 -30.70
CA ALA A 11 23.66 1.66 -29.54
C ALA A 11 23.21 0.56 -28.56
N THR A 12 23.64 -0.68 -28.82
CA THR A 12 23.75 -1.73 -27.81
C THR A 12 24.79 -1.31 -26.78
N GLY A 13 24.37 -0.50 -25.82
CA GLY A 13 25.14 -0.21 -24.62
C GLY A 13 25.24 -1.49 -23.79
N HIS A 14 26.22 -2.34 -24.08
CA HIS A 14 26.59 -3.51 -23.28
C HIS A 14 27.12 -3.06 -21.90
N THR A 15 26.24 -2.53 -21.07
CA THR A 15 26.51 -2.28 -19.65
C THR A 15 26.32 -3.60 -18.89
N GLY A 16 27.09 -3.82 -17.82
CA GLY A 16 26.94 -5.01 -16.98
C GLY A 16 25.53 -5.18 -16.42
N LEU A 17 24.81 -4.07 -16.22
CA LEU A 17 23.41 -4.03 -15.82
C LEU A 17 22.46 -4.55 -16.90
N ASP A 18 22.69 -4.21 -18.16
CA ASP A 18 21.87 -4.70 -19.27
C ASP A 18 22.02 -6.23 -19.43
N ARG A 19 23.22 -6.77 -19.19
CA ARG A 19 23.45 -8.22 -19.21
C ARG A 19 22.84 -8.95 -18.01
N PHE A 20 22.86 -8.34 -16.83
CA PHE A 20 22.34 -8.97 -15.60
C PHE A 20 20.81 -8.96 -15.54
N PHE A 21 20.19 -7.84 -15.91
CA PHE A 21 18.72 -7.68 -15.90
C PHE A 21 18.05 -8.01 -17.23
N GLN A 22 18.83 -8.25 -18.30
CA GLN A 22 18.31 -8.52 -19.64
C GLN A 22 17.39 -7.39 -20.14
N ILE A 23 17.75 -6.13 -19.88
CA ILE A 23 16.87 -4.96 -20.08
C ILE A 23 16.49 -4.82 -21.56
N SER A 24 17.49 -4.94 -22.44
CA SER A 24 17.30 -4.90 -23.89
C SER A 24 16.52 -6.12 -24.43
N GLU A 25 16.71 -7.31 -23.87
CA GLU A 25 15.96 -8.52 -24.26
C GLU A 25 14.49 -8.45 -23.82
N ARG A 26 14.21 -7.73 -22.72
CA ARG A 26 12.85 -7.41 -22.26
C ARG A 26 12.20 -6.25 -23.02
N GLY A 27 12.90 -5.68 -24.02
CA GLY A 27 12.40 -4.58 -24.85
C GLY A 27 12.30 -3.24 -24.14
N SER A 28 13.06 -3.05 -23.04
CA SER A 28 13.05 -1.83 -22.23
C SER A 28 14.38 -1.06 -22.37
N SER A 29 14.44 0.14 -21.79
CA SER A 29 15.65 0.97 -21.73
C SER A 29 15.95 1.38 -20.29
N VAL A 30 17.21 1.66 -19.97
CA VAL A 30 17.60 2.09 -18.61
C VAL A 30 16.79 3.30 -18.14
N ARG A 31 16.52 4.26 -19.03
CA ARG A 31 15.66 5.42 -18.73
C ARG A 31 14.23 5.00 -18.39
N GLN A 32 13.67 4.05 -19.13
CA GLN A 32 12.32 3.54 -18.91
C GLN A 32 12.22 2.74 -17.61
N GLU A 33 13.21 1.92 -17.29
CA GLU A 33 13.30 1.18 -16.02
C GLU A 33 13.38 2.13 -14.82
N VAL A 34 14.19 3.19 -14.90
CA VAL A 34 14.29 4.19 -13.82
C VAL A 34 12.95 4.92 -13.61
N VAL A 35 12.28 5.33 -14.69
CA VAL A 35 10.98 6.02 -14.59
C VAL A 35 9.89 5.06 -14.08
N ALA A 36 9.89 3.81 -14.53
CA ALA A 36 8.96 2.78 -14.06
C ALA A 36 9.18 2.49 -12.56
N GLY A 37 10.43 2.31 -12.14
CA GLY A 37 10.81 2.11 -10.74
C GLY A 37 10.39 3.29 -9.86
N LEU A 38 10.62 4.52 -10.30
CA LEU A 38 10.18 5.72 -9.58
C LEU A 38 8.64 5.79 -9.48
N THR A 39 7.93 5.44 -10.55
CA THR A 39 6.46 5.42 -10.55
C THR A 39 5.92 4.38 -9.57
N THR A 40 6.48 3.16 -9.58
CA THR A 40 6.10 2.10 -8.65
C THR A 40 6.45 2.45 -7.20
N PHE A 41 7.60 3.09 -6.97
CA PHE A 41 7.96 3.60 -5.65
C PHE A 41 6.92 4.61 -5.14
N LEU A 42 6.60 5.64 -5.93
CA LEU A 42 5.61 6.65 -5.57
C LEU A 42 4.23 6.05 -5.28
N ALA A 43 3.81 5.03 -6.05
CA ALA A 43 2.56 4.33 -5.81
C ALA A 43 2.53 3.58 -4.45
N MET A 44 3.66 3.00 -4.04
CA MET A 44 3.75 2.27 -2.76
C MET A 44 3.91 3.18 -1.55
N VAL A 45 4.46 4.39 -1.70
CA VAL A 45 4.70 5.34 -0.60
C VAL A 45 3.45 5.63 0.23
N TYR A 46 2.25 5.61 -0.39
CA TYR A 46 0.99 5.73 0.35
C TYR A 46 0.87 4.72 1.50
N SER A 47 1.32 3.48 1.29
CA SER A 47 1.25 2.42 2.30
C SER A 47 2.13 2.72 3.52
N VAL A 48 3.22 3.47 3.33
CA VAL A 48 4.16 3.84 4.39
C VAL A 48 3.53 4.83 5.39
N ILE A 49 2.52 5.58 4.97
CA ILE A 49 1.77 6.50 5.86
C ILE A 49 0.57 5.78 6.48
N VAL A 50 -0.11 4.96 5.69
CA VAL A 50 -1.39 4.34 6.07
C VAL A 50 -1.22 3.18 7.04
N VAL A 51 -0.19 2.34 6.86
CA VAL A 51 0.02 1.20 7.74
C VAL A 51 0.33 1.64 9.18
N PRO A 52 1.25 2.60 9.44
CA PRO A 52 1.47 3.12 10.77
C PRO A 52 0.27 3.84 11.37
N SER A 53 -0.53 4.57 10.57
CA SER A 53 -1.71 5.26 11.09
C SER A 53 -2.78 4.27 11.56
N MET A 54 -3.02 3.19 10.82
CA MET A 54 -3.99 2.14 11.18
C MET A 54 -3.55 1.34 12.41
N LEU A 55 -2.29 0.90 12.45
CA LEU A 55 -1.74 0.16 13.60
C LEU A 55 -1.61 1.07 14.83
N GLY A 56 -1.25 2.33 14.64
CA GLY A 56 -1.21 3.32 15.73
C GLY A 56 -2.56 3.53 16.40
N ALA A 57 -3.65 3.53 15.64
CA ALA A 57 -5.01 3.60 16.19
C ALA A 57 -5.36 2.40 17.10
N ALA A 58 -4.69 1.26 16.91
CA ALA A 58 -4.82 0.07 17.76
C ALA A 58 -3.79 0.00 18.91
N GLY A 59 -2.97 1.04 19.10
CA GLY A 59 -2.00 1.13 20.19
C GLY A 59 -0.57 0.67 19.86
N PHE A 60 -0.26 0.41 18.58
CA PHE A 60 1.12 0.11 18.17
C PHE A 60 1.99 1.37 18.16
N ASN A 61 3.30 1.22 18.43
CA ASN A 61 4.25 2.32 18.25
C ASN A 61 4.38 2.68 16.76
N GLN A 62 3.85 3.84 16.37
CA GLN A 62 3.81 4.29 14.97
C GLN A 62 5.21 4.42 14.36
N GLY A 63 6.20 4.93 15.11
CA GLY A 63 7.57 5.08 14.64
C GLY A 63 8.23 3.73 14.34
N ALA A 64 8.08 2.77 15.25
CA ALA A 64 8.59 1.41 15.07
C ALA A 64 7.93 0.70 13.87
N VAL A 65 6.61 0.83 13.73
CA VAL A 65 5.86 0.24 12.59
C VAL A 65 6.27 0.88 11.26
N PHE A 66 6.47 2.19 11.22
CA PHE A 66 6.95 2.92 10.04
C PHE A 66 8.32 2.37 9.60
N ILE A 67 9.29 2.33 10.52
CA ILE A 67 10.64 1.85 10.24
C ILE A 67 10.58 0.39 9.77
N ALA A 68 9.83 -0.47 10.48
CA ALA A 68 9.68 -1.88 10.10
C ALA A 68 9.07 -2.04 8.70
N THR A 69 8.05 -1.25 8.36
CA THR A 69 7.39 -1.29 7.04
C THR A 69 8.36 -0.89 5.94
N CYS A 70 9.11 0.20 6.14
CA CYS A 70 10.12 0.66 5.19
C CYS A 70 11.23 -0.37 5.00
N LEU A 71 11.76 -0.94 6.09
CA LEU A 71 12.83 -1.94 6.03
C LEU A 71 12.38 -3.22 5.34
N VAL A 72 11.20 -3.75 5.67
CA VAL A 72 10.66 -4.97 5.06
C VAL A 72 10.36 -4.75 3.57
N ALA A 73 9.76 -3.62 3.20
CA ALA A 73 9.48 -3.29 1.80
C ALA A 73 10.77 -3.11 0.98
N ALA A 74 11.76 -2.40 1.53
CA ALA A 74 13.06 -2.19 0.88
C ALA A 74 13.82 -3.50 0.72
N PHE A 75 13.96 -4.28 1.80
CA PHE A 75 14.67 -5.57 1.77
C PHE A 75 13.96 -6.58 0.87
N GLY A 76 12.63 -6.70 0.96
CA GLY A 76 11.84 -7.60 0.13
C GLY A 76 11.93 -7.26 -1.36
N SER A 77 11.80 -5.97 -1.70
CA SER A 77 11.93 -5.52 -3.09
C SER A 77 13.35 -5.69 -3.62
N LEU A 78 14.37 -5.46 -2.78
CA LEU A 78 15.78 -5.69 -3.14
C LEU A 78 16.06 -7.17 -3.40
N LEU A 79 15.53 -8.06 -2.56
CA LEU A 79 15.67 -9.51 -2.72
C LEU A 79 15.01 -10.00 -4.02
N MET A 80 13.81 -9.51 -4.33
CA MET A 80 13.12 -9.84 -5.59
C MET A 80 13.87 -9.29 -6.82
N GLY A 81 14.40 -8.07 -6.73
CA GLY A 81 15.16 -7.46 -7.81
C GLY A 81 16.50 -8.14 -8.07
N LEU A 82 17.34 -8.28 -7.05
CA LEU A 82 18.72 -8.78 -7.21
C LEU A 82 18.81 -10.30 -7.26
N TRP A 83 18.01 -11.02 -6.47
CA TRP A 83 18.13 -12.48 -6.37
C TRP A 83 17.18 -13.21 -7.33
N ALA A 84 15.93 -12.75 -7.43
CA ALA A 84 14.95 -13.38 -8.32
C ALA A 84 14.92 -12.79 -9.74
N ASN A 85 15.58 -11.63 -9.97
CA ASN A 85 15.59 -10.92 -11.27
C ASN A 85 14.16 -10.71 -11.83
N LEU A 86 13.24 -10.35 -10.93
CA LEU A 86 11.84 -10.10 -11.23
C LEU A 86 11.51 -8.61 -10.95
N PRO A 87 10.84 -7.90 -11.88
CA PRO A 87 10.41 -6.51 -11.70
C PRO A 87 9.17 -6.44 -10.79
N MET A 88 9.30 -6.95 -9.56
CA MET A 88 8.23 -7.06 -8.58
C MET A 88 8.59 -6.26 -7.34
N ALA A 89 7.73 -5.31 -6.99
CA ALA A 89 7.87 -4.54 -5.78
C ALA A 89 7.08 -5.22 -4.64
N ILE A 90 7.71 -5.33 -3.47
CA ILE A 90 7.07 -5.90 -2.28
C ILE A 90 6.56 -4.75 -1.40
N GLY A 91 5.25 -4.75 -1.16
CA GLY A 91 4.57 -3.82 -0.26
C GLY A 91 3.92 -4.52 0.93
N CYS A 92 3.43 -3.72 1.88
CA CYS A 92 2.66 -4.22 3.01
C CYS A 92 1.20 -4.53 2.59
N ALA A 93 0.62 -5.58 3.16
CA ALA A 93 -0.78 -5.93 2.95
C ALA A 93 -1.70 -5.07 3.82
N ILE A 94 -2.35 -4.06 3.20
CA ILE A 94 -3.22 -3.11 3.92
C ILE A 94 -4.44 -3.80 4.54
N SER A 95 -5.09 -4.73 3.83
CA SER A 95 -6.29 -5.42 4.35
C SER A 95 -6.00 -6.27 5.59
N LEU A 96 -4.90 -7.02 5.60
CA LEU A 96 -4.46 -7.80 6.77
C LEU A 96 -4.06 -6.88 7.93
N THR A 97 -3.43 -5.75 7.62
CA THR A 97 -3.11 -4.71 8.62
C THR A 97 -4.37 -4.18 9.28
N ALA A 98 -5.38 -3.84 8.48
CA ALA A 98 -6.66 -3.34 8.96
C ALA A 98 -7.41 -4.37 9.82
N PHE A 99 -7.43 -5.62 9.37
CA PHE A 99 -8.01 -6.72 10.14
C PHE A 99 -7.30 -6.90 11.49
N THR A 100 -5.97 -6.85 11.50
CA THR A 100 -5.18 -6.99 12.73
C THR A 100 -5.48 -5.85 13.70
N ALA A 101 -5.48 -4.61 13.22
CA ALA A 101 -5.72 -3.43 14.05
C ALA A 101 -7.17 -3.35 14.56
N PHE A 102 -8.15 -3.36 13.65
CA PHE A 102 -9.54 -3.07 13.98
C PHE A 102 -10.34 -4.28 14.42
N SER A 103 -10.09 -5.46 13.84
CA SER A 103 -10.86 -6.67 14.18
C SER A 103 -10.23 -7.43 15.34
N LEU A 104 -8.93 -7.73 15.29
CA LEU A 104 -8.27 -8.52 16.34
C LEU A 104 -7.97 -7.69 17.60
N VAL A 105 -7.22 -6.60 17.46
CA VAL A 105 -6.77 -5.83 18.63
C VAL A 105 -7.91 -5.00 19.22
N LEU A 106 -8.52 -4.12 18.44
CA LEU A 106 -9.62 -3.27 18.93
C LEU A 106 -10.94 -4.02 19.09
N GLY A 107 -11.25 -4.96 18.18
CA GLY A 107 -12.53 -5.66 18.15
C GLY A 107 -12.62 -6.83 19.14
N GLN A 108 -11.54 -7.57 19.36
CA GLN A 108 -11.51 -8.72 20.28
C GLN A 108 -10.67 -8.46 21.55
N GLY A 109 -10.04 -7.29 21.68
CA GLY A 109 -9.23 -6.95 22.85
C GLY A 109 -7.93 -7.76 22.97
N ILE A 110 -7.46 -8.36 21.87
CA ILE A 110 -6.24 -9.18 21.88
C ILE A 110 -5.02 -8.28 22.06
N SER A 111 -4.13 -8.65 22.98
CA SER A 111 -2.89 -7.90 23.20
C SER A 111 -2.00 -7.89 21.95
N ILE A 112 -1.32 -6.77 21.72
CA ILE A 112 -0.44 -6.54 20.56
C ILE A 112 0.63 -7.65 20.39
N PRO A 113 1.32 -8.12 21.46
CA PRO A 113 2.32 -9.18 21.32
C PRO A 113 1.72 -10.51 20.84
N VAL A 114 0.50 -10.84 21.30
CA VAL A 114 -0.20 -12.06 20.89
C VAL A 114 -0.64 -11.95 19.43
N ALA A 115 -1.16 -10.79 19.00
CA ALA A 115 -1.51 -10.55 17.60
C ALA A 115 -0.30 -10.67 16.68
N LEU A 116 0.84 -10.07 17.04
CA LEU A 116 2.09 -10.19 16.28
C LEU A 116 2.63 -11.62 16.25
N GLY A 117 2.52 -12.36 17.37
CA GLY A 117 2.88 -13.78 17.43
C GLY A 117 2.04 -14.64 16.48
N ALA A 118 0.73 -14.37 16.41
CA ALA A 118 -0.16 -15.06 15.47
C ALA A 118 0.20 -14.76 14.01
N VAL A 119 0.49 -13.49 13.67
CA VAL A 119 0.92 -13.09 12.31
C VAL A 119 2.26 -13.74 11.95
N PHE A 120 3.21 -13.80 12.88
CA PHE A 120 4.49 -14.48 12.68
C PHE A 120 4.31 -15.98 12.43
N LEU A 121 3.49 -16.66 13.24
CA LEU A 121 3.20 -18.08 13.06
C LEU A 121 2.48 -18.35 11.74
N MET A 122 1.54 -17.50 11.35
CA MET A 122 0.91 -17.55 10.04
C MET A 122 1.94 -17.44 8.91
N GLY A 123 2.92 -16.54 9.02
CA GLY A 123 4.01 -16.41 8.05
C GLY A 123 4.86 -17.69 7.96
N LEU A 124 5.19 -18.31 9.10
CA LEU A 124 5.96 -19.55 9.14
C LEU A 124 5.19 -20.71 8.48
N ILE A 125 3.91 -20.87 8.82
CA ILE A 125 3.04 -21.88 8.22
C ILE A 125 2.89 -21.64 6.71
N PHE A 126 2.67 -20.39 6.29
CA PHE A 126 2.54 -20.03 4.88
C PHE A 126 3.83 -20.32 4.10
N THR A 127 4.98 -20.12 4.73
CA THR A 127 6.30 -20.44 4.16
C THR A 127 6.44 -21.95 3.97
N ALA A 128 6.12 -22.74 5.00
CA ALA A 128 6.14 -24.20 4.92
C ALA A 128 5.21 -24.76 3.81
N ILE A 129 3.99 -24.21 3.69
CA ILE A 129 3.03 -24.56 2.63
C ILE A 129 3.56 -24.17 1.23
N THR A 130 4.27 -23.05 1.14
CA THR A 130 4.85 -22.58 -0.13
C THR A 130 6.00 -23.47 -0.57
N VAL A 131 6.88 -23.89 0.36
CA VAL A 131 8.02 -24.78 0.07
C VAL A 131 7.56 -26.19 -0.30
N THR A 132 6.50 -26.70 0.33
CA THR A 132 5.93 -28.03 0.01
C THR A 132 5.17 -28.10 -1.31
N GLY A 133 5.02 -26.97 -2.04
CA GLY A 133 4.33 -26.92 -3.33
C GLY A 133 2.80 -26.98 -3.24
N VAL A 134 2.25 -27.13 -2.03
CA VAL A 134 0.80 -27.16 -1.75
C VAL A 134 0.11 -25.88 -2.24
N ARG A 135 0.78 -24.73 -2.16
CA ARG A 135 0.29 -23.45 -2.71
C ARG A 135 -0.12 -23.57 -4.19
N LYS A 136 0.70 -24.21 -5.02
CA LYS A 136 0.42 -24.35 -6.46
C LYS A 136 -0.76 -25.29 -6.70
N TRP A 137 -0.87 -26.35 -5.90
CA TRP A 137 -1.99 -27.27 -5.93
C TRP A 137 -3.31 -26.58 -5.56
N ILE A 138 -3.33 -25.78 -4.48
CA ILE A 138 -4.51 -25.01 -4.08
C ILE A 138 -4.94 -24.05 -5.19
N LEU A 139 -4.00 -23.27 -5.74
CA LEU A 139 -4.30 -22.30 -6.80
C LEU A 139 -4.83 -22.97 -8.07
N SER A 140 -4.32 -24.14 -8.44
CA SER A 140 -4.77 -24.87 -9.63
C SER A 140 -6.16 -25.50 -9.47
N ASN A 141 -6.59 -25.76 -8.24
CA ASN A 141 -7.88 -26.37 -7.94
C ASN A 141 -8.93 -25.33 -7.53
N MET A 142 -8.57 -24.04 -7.47
CA MET A 142 -9.46 -22.98 -7.04
C MET A 142 -10.49 -22.67 -8.14
N PRO A 143 -11.80 -22.84 -7.89
CA PRO A 143 -12.82 -22.46 -8.85
C PRO A 143 -12.76 -20.94 -9.10
N PHE A 144 -12.95 -20.52 -10.36
CA PHE A 144 -12.94 -19.10 -10.72
C PHE A 144 -13.90 -18.25 -9.88
N GLY A 145 -15.04 -18.81 -9.44
CA GLY A 145 -15.98 -18.13 -8.55
C GLY A 145 -15.39 -17.74 -7.19
N ILE A 146 -14.58 -18.61 -6.58
CA ILE A 146 -13.90 -18.32 -5.29
C ILE A 146 -12.85 -17.22 -5.49
N ALA A 147 -12.09 -17.28 -6.57
CA ALA A 147 -11.08 -16.27 -6.89
C ALA A 147 -11.71 -14.87 -7.08
N HIS A 148 -12.79 -14.77 -7.85
CA HIS A 148 -13.51 -13.51 -8.06
C HIS A 148 -14.18 -13.02 -6.78
N GLY A 149 -14.85 -13.91 -6.04
CA GLY A 149 -15.48 -13.56 -4.76
C GLY A 149 -14.48 -13.03 -3.73
N THR A 150 -13.29 -13.62 -3.67
CA THR A 150 -12.21 -13.14 -2.80
C THR A 150 -11.77 -11.73 -3.19
N GLY A 151 -11.59 -11.46 -4.49
CA GLY A 151 -11.25 -10.12 -4.98
C GLY A 151 -12.30 -9.07 -4.62
N ILE A 152 -13.58 -9.38 -4.84
CA ILE A 152 -14.71 -8.49 -4.50
C ILE A 152 -14.78 -8.25 -2.99
N GLY A 153 -14.63 -9.31 -2.19
CA GLY A 153 -14.67 -9.21 -0.72
C GLY A 153 -13.57 -8.32 -0.15
N ILE A 154 -12.33 -8.47 -0.63
CA ILE A 154 -11.21 -7.60 -0.21
C ILE A 154 -11.48 -6.15 -0.60
N GLY A 155 -12.00 -5.91 -1.81
CA GLY A 155 -12.37 -4.57 -2.28
C GLY A 155 -13.46 -3.92 -1.42
N LEU A 156 -14.54 -4.65 -1.13
CA LEU A 156 -15.63 -4.16 -0.27
C LEU A 156 -15.18 -3.93 1.17
N PHE A 157 -14.28 -4.77 1.69
CA PHE A 157 -13.70 -4.58 3.01
C PHE A 157 -12.86 -3.29 3.10
N LEU A 158 -11.99 -3.05 2.11
CA LEU A 158 -11.22 -1.81 2.03
C LEU A 158 -12.12 -0.58 1.83
N LEU A 159 -13.19 -0.71 1.04
CA LEU A 159 -14.19 0.34 0.88
C LEU A 159 -14.85 0.69 2.20
N LEU A 160 -15.24 -0.30 3.01
CA LEU A 160 -15.84 -0.08 4.32
C LEU A 160 -14.88 0.64 5.27
N ILE A 161 -13.61 0.26 5.29
CA ILE A 161 -12.58 0.91 6.11
C ILE A 161 -12.39 2.37 5.67
N ALA A 162 -12.26 2.61 4.36
CA ALA A 162 -12.12 3.96 3.81
C ALA A 162 -13.36 4.83 4.11
N ALA A 163 -14.56 4.27 3.92
CA ALA A 163 -15.83 4.91 4.23
C ALA A 163 -15.95 5.25 5.72
N ASN A 164 -15.45 4.39 6.61
CA ASN A 164 -15.39 4.69 8.04
C ASN A 164 -14.37 5.79 8.36
N GLY A 165 -13.19 5.76 7.74
CA GLY A 165 -12.14 6.77 7.94
C GLY A 165 -12.55 8.19 7.52
N VAL A 166 -13.41 8.34 6.52
CA VAL A 166 -13.92 9.65 6.06
C VAL A 166 -15.24 10.06 6.72
N GLY A 167 -15.81 9.20 7.58
CA GLY A 167 -17.09 9.46 8.25
C GLY A 167 -18.33 9.24 7.37
N LEU A 168 -18.21 8.58 6.21
CA LEU A 168 -19.36 8.17 5.38
C LEU A 168 -20.17 7.07 6.08
N VAL A 169 -19.49 6.15 6.76
CA VAL A 169 -20.09 5.05 7.53
C VAL A 169 -19.63 5.13 8.98
N VAL A 170 -20.57 5.31 9.90
CA VAL A 170 -20.27 5.40 11.34
C VAL A 170 -20.84 4.20 12.09
N LYS A 171 -20.22 3.84 13.22
CA LYS A 171 -20.74 2.79 14.09
C LYS A 171 -22.09 3.26 14.65
N ASN A 172 -23.12 2.44 14.47
CA ASN A 172 -24.43 2.75 15.03
C ASN A 172 -24.43 2.45 16.54
N PRO A 173 -24.75 3.42 17.40
CA PRO A 173 -24.88 3.19 18.84
C PRO A 173 -26.24 2.57 19.24
N HIS A 174 -27.21 2.50 18.34
CA HIS A 174 -28.56 1.97 18.62
C HIS A 174 -28.68 0.47 18.34
N GLU A 175 -29.57 -0.22 19.06
CA GLU A 175 -29.94 -1.62 18.81
C GLU A 175 -30.60 -1.73 17.41
N GLY A 176 -29.82 -2.22 16.44
CA GLY A 176 -30.21 -2.25 15.03
C GLY A 176 -29.03 -2.57 14.12
N LEU A 177 -29.04 -2.04 12.90
CA LEU A 177 -27.96 -2.24 11.93
C LEU A 177 -26.61 -1.78 12.51
N PRO A 178 -25.52 -2.59 12.44
CA PRO A 178 -24.21 -2.25 13.01
C PRO A 178 -23.57 -0.97 12.45
N VAL A 179 -24.03 -0.55 11.28
CA VAL A 179 -23.54 0.61 10.53
C VAL A 179 -24.66 1.60 10.32
N ALA A 180 -24.37 2.88 10.58
CA ALA A 180 -25.24 4.00 10.27
C ALA A 180 -24.58 4.88 9.19
N MET A 181 -25.40 5.57 8.40
CA MET A 181 -24.89 6.62 7.51
C MET A 181 -24.37 7.78 8.34
N GLY A 182 -23.16 8.24 8.03
CA GLY A 182 -22.63 9.46 8.63
C GLY A 182 -23.17 10.71 7.94
N ASP A 183 -22.55 11.86 8.26
CA ASP A 183 -22.98 13.15 7.74
C ASP A 183 -22.44 13.40 6.32
N PHE A 184 -23.34 13.32 5.33
CA PHE A 184 -23.04 13.59 3.91
C PHE A 184 -22.67 15.03 3.62
N THR A 185 -22.97 15.97 4.53
CA THR A 185 -22.64 17.38 4.36
C THR A 185 -21.23 17.71 4.85
N SER A 186 -20.56 16.76 5.50
CA SER A 186 -19.19 16.94 5.95
C SER A 186 -18.22 17.02 4.76
N LEU A 187 -17.28 17.97 4.84
CA LEU A 187 -16.28 18.23 3.81
C LEU A 187 -15.47 16.96 3.42
N PRO A 188 -15.03 16.10 4.36
CA PRO A 188 -14.32 14.86 4.02
C PRO A 188 -15.14 13.87 3.18
N VAL A 189 -16.44 13.73 3.47
CA VAL A 189 -17.34 12.82 2.74
C VAL A 189 -17.58 13.33 1.32
N LEU A 190 -17.86 14.63 1.17
CA LEU A 190 -18.11 15.23 -0.13
C LEU A 190 -16.88 15.12 -1.04
N MET A 191 -15.68 15.38 -0.50
CA MET A 191 -14.42 15.25 -1.26
C MET A 191 -14.16 13.80 -1.68
N SER A 192 -14.47 12.84 -0.82
CA SER A 192 -14.32 11.41 -1.13
C SER A 192 -15.27 10.97 -2.25
N LEU A 193 -16.51 11.44 -2.24
CA LEU A 193 -17.49 11.13 -3.28
C LEU A 193 -17.13 11.79 -4.63
N ILE A 194 -16.73 13.06 -4.62
CA ILE A 194 -16.26 13.77 -5.83
C ILE A 194 -15.01 13.09 -6.39
N GLY A 195 -14.07 12.71 -5.53
CA GLY A 195 -12.86 12.02 -5.96
C GLY A 195 -13.13 10.65 -6.53
N LEU A 196 -14.01 9.87 -5.91
CA LEU A 196 -14.42 8.57 -6.44
C LEU A 196 -15.11 8.71 -7.80
N ALA A 197 -16.01 9.69 -7.94
CA ALA A 197 -16.67 9.99 -9.21
C ALA A 197 -15.67 10.41 -10.31
N ALA A 198 -14.67 11.23 -9.96
CA ALA A 198 -13.60 11.65 -10.86
C ALA A 198 -12.72 10.47 -11.29
N ILE A 199 -12.37 9.55 -10.37
CA ILE A 199 -11.63 8.32 -10.68
C ILE A 199 -12.41 7.49 -11.71
N PHE A 200 -13.68 7.18 -11.45
CA PHE A 200 -14.51 6.42 -12.40
C PHE A 200 -14.64 7.11 -13.76
N GLY A 201 -14.77 8.44 -13.78
CA GLY A 201 -14.85 9.22 -15.01
C GLY A 201 -13.56 9.18 -15.84
N LEU A 202 -12.40 9.31 -15.20
CA LEU A 202 -11.09 9.25 -15.88
C LEU A 202 -10.72 7.82 -16.29
N GLU A 203 -11.09 6.83 -15.49
CA GLU A 203 -10.87 5.42 -15.79
C GLU A 203 -11.69 4.99 -17.01
N LYS A 204 -12.95 5.43 -17.10
CA LYS A 204 -13.78 5.24 -18.31
C LYS A 204 -13.16 5.89 -19.56
N ARG A 205 -12.44 7.01 -19.40
CA ARG A 205 -11.70 7.69 -20.48
C ARG A 205 -10.34 7.04 -20.79
N ARG A 206 -9.94 5.97 -20.09
CA ARG A 206 -8.65 5.25 -20.24
C ARG A 206 -7.44 6.19 -20.26
N VAL A 207 -7.45 7.23 -19.44
CA VAL A 207 -6.30 8.15 -19.32
C VAL A 207 -5.19 7.45 -18.52
N PRO A 208 -3.98 7.26 -19.08
CA PRO A 208 -2.87 6.65 -18.35
C PRO A 208 -2.51 7.51 -17.14
N GLY A 209 -2.54 6.92 -15.94
CA GLY A 209 -2.28 7.65 -14.68
C GLY A 209 -3.46 8.48 -14.15
N GLY A 210 -4.68 8.29 -14.67
CA GLY A 210 -5.86 9.05 -14.25
C GLY A 210 -6.13 9.02 -12.74
N ILE A 211 -5.93 7.87 -12.09
CA ILE A 211 -6.09 7.72 -10.63
C ILE A 211 -5.11 8.64 -9.88
N LEU A 212 -3.84 8.66 -10.30
CA LEU A 212 -2.81 9.50 -9.69
C LEU A 212 -3.11 10.99 -9.90
N LEU A 213 -3.57 11.37 -11.09
CA LEU A 213 -3.97 12.75 -11.39
C LEU A 213 -5.14 13.19 -10.51
N VAL A 214 -6.11 12.33 -10.24
CA VAL A 214 -7.23 12.66 -9.34
C VAL A 214 -6.75 12.81 -7.90
N ILE A 215 -5.90 11.90 -7.41
CA ILE A 215 -5.32 12.01 -6.05
C ILE A 215 -4.55 13.33 -5.91
N ILE A 216 -3.69 13.65 -6.88
CA ILE A 216 -2.92 14.90 -6.89
C ILE A 216 -3.83 16.11 -7.03
N ALA A 217 -4.82 16.08 -7.93
CA ALA A 217 -5.75 17.18 -8.14
C ALA A 217 -6.55 17.46 -6.87
N ILE A 218 -7.04 16.43 -6.17
CA ILE A 218 -7.74 16.60 -4.90
C ILE A 218 -6.78 17.10 -3.82
N ALA A 219 -5.58 16.52 -3.71
CA ALA A 219 -4.59 16.95 -2.72
C ALA A 219 -4.13 18.41 -2.94
N ILE A 220 -3.96 18.84 -4.19
CA ILE A 220 -3.57 20.20 -4.57
C ILE A 220 -4.75 21.16 -4.46
N SER A 221 -5.95 20.74 -4.88
CA SER A 221 -7.18 21.52 -4.68
C SER A 221 -7.44 21.79 -3.19
N VAL A 222 -6.95 20.91 -2.30
CA VAL A 222 -7.01 21.07 -0.83
C VAL A 222 -5.92 22.00 -0.28
N PHE A 223 -4.75 22.16 -0.93
CA PHE A 223 -3.76 23.15 -0.49
C PHE A 223 -4.12 24.60 -0.87
N GLY A 224 -4.93 24.77 -1.93
CA GLY A 224 -5.28 26.09 -2.49
C GLY A 224 -6.52 26.75 -1.91
N LEU A 225 -7.32 26.07 -1.09
CA LEU A 225 -8.57 26.60 -0.52
C LEU A 225 -8.61 26.46 1.02
N ILE A 226 -7.96 27.40 1.71
CA ILE A 226 -8.50 28.06 2.92
C ILE A 226 -8.67 27.15 4.19
N PHE A 227 -7.67 27.22 5.09
CA PHE A 227 -7.75 27.03 6.56
C PHE A 227 -8.36 25.71 7.13
N ASP A 228 -7.52 24.69 7.33
CA ASP A 228 -7.74 23.68 8.37
C ASP A 228 -6.63 23.80 9.45
N PRO A 229 -6.96 24.20 10.70
CA PRO A 229 -5.99 24.47 11.76
C PRO A 229 -5.30 23.22 12.36
N LYS A 230 -5.48 22.03 11.78
CA LYS A 230 -4.84 20.79 12.23
C LYS A 230 -3.57 20.38 11.48
N VAL A 231 -3.14 21.14 10.47
CA VAL A 231 -1.88 20.86 9.76
C VAL A 231 -0.79 21.79 10.29
N THR A 232 -0.28 21.49 11.48
CA THR A 232 0.97 22.10 11.95
C THR A 232 2.13 21.47 11.18
N PHE A 233 2.81 22.30 10.39
CA PHE A 233 4.02 21.93 9.67
C PHE A 233 5.14 21.58 10.66
N HIS A 234 5.32 20.30 10.96
CA HIS A 234 6.43 19.81 11.79
C HIS A 234 7.70 19.59 10.95
N GLY A 235 8.24 20.67 10.39
CA GLY A 235 9.60 20.74 9.83
C GLY A 235 9.89 19.84 8.62
N PHE A 236 10.99 20.16 7.92
CA PHE A 236 11.46 19.39 6.75
C PHE A 236 12.30 18.16 7.14
N PHE A 237 12.59 17.99 8.43
CA PHE A 237 13.50 16.99 8.96
C PHE A 237 13.00 16.51 10.33
N ALA A 238 12.32 15.37 10.36
CA ALA A 238 12.09 14.64 11.60
C ALA A 238 13.34 13.80 11.87
N MET A 239 14.11 14.15 12.91
CA MET A 239 15.15 13.23 13.40
C MET A 239 14.45 11.98 13.93
N PRO A 240 14.86 10.76 13.52
CA PRO A 240 14.36 9.55 14.16
C PRO A 240 14.78 9.59 15.64
N THR A 241 13.80 9.71 16.53
CA THR A 241 14.05 9.63 17.98
C THR A 241 14.43 8.18 18.32
N PHE A 242 15.72 7.88 18.33
CA PHE A 242 16.25 6.68 18.97
C PHE A 242 16.38 6.98 20.46
N GLY A 243 15.28 6.82 21.18
CA GLY A 243 15.22 7.06 22.61
C GLY A 243 13.97 6.41 23.17
N HIS A 244 14.08 5.14 23.56
CA HIS A 244 13.29 4.64 24.67
C HIS A 244 13.78 5.39 25.91
N GLU A 245 13.12 6.48 26.28
CA GLU A 245 13.08 6.81 27.71
C GLU A 245 12.18 5.75 28.33
N GLY A 246 12.79 4.95 29.22
CA GLY A 246 12.08 3.93 29.95
C GLY A 246 10.99 4.57 30.77
N GLU A 247 9.74 4.30 30.42
CA GLU A 247 8.68 4.32 31.42
C GLU A 247 8.96 3.16 32.37
N SER A 248 9.52 3.55 33.50
CA SER A 248 9.66 2.82 34.74
C SER A 248 8.36 2.07 35.07
N LEU A 249 8.43 0.75 34.98
CA LEU A 249 7.49 -0.21 35.58
C LEU A 249 7.61 -0.24 37.12
N LEU A 250 7.77 0.92 37.76
CA LEU A 250 7.79 1.13 39.19
C LEU A 250 7.35 2.58 39.45
N ASP A 251 6.04 2.82 39.45
CA ASP A 251 5.35 3.80 40.29
C ASP A 251 3.83 3.74 39.99
N GLY A 252 3.08 3.08 40.87
CA GLY A 252 1.60 3.11 40.94
C GLY A 252 0.91 1.77 40.81
#